data_AF-A0A956L2U8-F1
#
_entry.id   AF-A0A956L2U8-F1
#
_cell.length_a   1.000
_cell.length_b   1.000
_cell.length_c   1.000
_cell.angle_alpha   90.00
_cell.angle_beta   90.00
_cell.angle_gamma   90.00
#
_symmetry.space_group_name_H-M   'P 1'
#
loop_
_entity.id
_entity.type
_entity.pdbx_description
1 polymer ?
#
loop_
_entity_poly.entity_id
_entity_poly.type
_entity_poly.pdbx_seq_one_letter_code
_entity_poly.pdbx_strand_id
1 'polypeptide(L)'
;MWISLLALLVAATPAAPTKAAPTKAAKSSKTRPQAVETGGAFGELPEPTLRLALGAMGEPVVLGAKEARAVEAVVAKLRTGDDKGARKAWTRAVELHHAAGGRGDVAALVGMVIREVYLSDVESLRQRAEKVAFYNELRRELRDELQATRDAMALAQAEGVDAFTVTTVLVRTEFKAGRKAVLTRERSSFSLAQAQVMLGKWEDQLASVGEDAQLANIDMQNALQKQQQTLQMLSNISKMLHDTAMTVICKMAGTC
;
A
#
# COMPACT_ATOMS: atom_id res chain seq x y z
N MET A 1 25.14 -28.31 -12.10
CA MET A 1 24.88 -28.60 -13.53
C MET A 1 23.60 -27.87 -13.92
N TRP A 2 23.47 -27.44 -15.19
CA TRP A 2 22.68 -26.32 -15.75
C TRP A 2 23.51 -25.02 -15.79
N ILE A 3 24.56 -24.98 -16.61
CA ILE A 3 24.66 -24.54 -18.03
C ILE A 3 24.59 -23.01 -18.19
N SER A 4 25.79 -22.44 -18.35
CA SER A 4 26.09 -21.15 -18.97
C SER A 4 25.79 -21.17 -20.47
N LEU A 5 25.18 -20.12 -21.04
CA LEU A 5 25.38 -19.65 -22.42
C LEU A 5 24.47 -18.44 -22.72
N LEU A 6 25.05 -17.24 -22.81
CA LEU A 6 25.09 -16.43 -24.05
C LEU A 6 25.78 -15.08 -23.78
N ALA A 7 26.95 -14.94 -24.38
CA ALA A 7 27.66 -13.70 -24.63
C ALA A 7 27.56 -13.37 -26.13
N LEU A 8 27.98 -12.15 -26.49
CA LEU A 8 28.13 -11.54 -27.83
C LEU A 8 26.86 -10.95 -28.46
N LEU A 9 26.90 -9.83 -29.20
CA LEU A 9 27.86 -8.76 -29.48
C LEU A 9 27.11 -7.85 -30.48
N VAL A 10 27.28 -6.52 -30.45
CA VAL A 10 27.57 -5.64 -31.61
C VAL A 10 27.40 -4.19 -31.18
N ALA A 11 28.52 -3.48 -31.23
CA ALA A 11 28.62 -2.03 -31.18
C ALA A 11 28.39 -1.44 -32.58
N ALA A 12 27.74 -0.28 -32.66
CA ALA A 12 27.94 0.67 -33.75
C ALA A 12 27.70 2.11 -33.26
N THR A 13 28.76 2.90 -33.38
CA THR A 13 28.95 4.31 -33.01
C THR A 13 28.51 5.26 -34.17
N PRO A 14 28.62 6.60 -34.05
CA PRO A 14 27.55 7.54 -34.39
C PRO A 14 27.73 8.25 -35.74
N ALA A 15 26.67 8.92 -36.21
CA ALA A 15 26.75 9.93 -37.27
C ALA A 15 26.18 11.27 -36.76
N ALA A 16 27.01 12.32 -36.87
CA ALA A 16 26.65 13.72 -36.68
C ALA A 16 26.50 14.43 -38.06
N PRO A 17 26.38 15.77 -38.14
CA PRO A 17 25.11 16.47 -38.28
C PRO A 17 24.97 17.17 -39.64
N THR A 18 23.74 17.32 -40.13
CA THR A 18 23.42 18.16 -41.29
C THR A 18 22.84 19.50 -40.85
N LYS A 19 23.46 20.59 -41.32
CA LYS A 19 23.09 21.99 -41.12
C LYS A 19 22.00 22.44 -42.12
N ALA A 20 21.13 23.32 -41.59
CA ALA A 20 20.48 24.49 -42.21
C ALA A 20 19.36 24.29 -43.26
N ALA A 21 18.15 24.76 -42.91
CA ALA A 21 17.57 26.01 -43.45
C ALA A 21 16.25 26.37 -42.72
N PRO A 22 15.88 27.67 -42.67
CA PRO A 22 14.77 28.17 -41.85
C PRO A 22 13.46 28.17 -42.63
N THR A 23 12.34 28.10 -41.92
CA THR A 23 11.11 28.90 -42.10
C THR A 23 9.84 28.11 -41.76
N LYS A 24 9.10 28.66 -40.79
CA LYS A 24 7.65 28.96 -40.78
C LYS A 24 7.06 28.67 -39.42
N ALA A 25 6.46 29.73 -38.88
CA ALA A 25 5.66 29.76 -37.68
C ALA A 25 4.63 28.61 -37.68
N ALA A 26 4.92 27.58 -36.89
CA ALA A 26 3.97 26.53 -36.57
C ALA A 26 3.18 26.99 -35.33
N LYS A 27 1.87 27.08 -35.51
CA LYS A 27 0.88 27.27 -34.44
C LYS A 27 1.18 26.28 -33.33
N SER A 28 1.39 26.81 -32.13
CA SER A 28 1.56 26.07 -30.88
C SER A 28 0.38 25.09 -30.70
N SER A 29 0.60 23.85 -31.12
CA SER A 29 -0.21 22.73 -30.72
C SER A 29 0.05 22.54 -29.24
N LYS A 30 -0.98 22.81 -28.44
CA LYS A 30 -1.07 22.49 -27.02
C LYS A 30 -0.90 20.97 -26.87
N THR A 31 0.34 20.52 -26.83
CA THR A 31 0.70 19.13 -26.50
C THR A 31 0.34 18.96 -25.04
N ARG A 32 -0.88 18.47 -24.81
CA ARG A 32 -1.34 17.99 -23.52
C ARG A 32 -0.25 17.01 -23.04
N PRO A 33 0.37 17.23 -21.87
CA PRO A 33 1.34 16.28 -21.35
C PRO A 33 0.65 14.92 -21.32
N GLN A 34 1.25 13.95 -22.00
CA GLN A 34 0.82 12.57 -21.87
C GLN A 34 0.86 12.27 -20.38
N ALA A 35 -0.32 12.07 -19.80
CA ALA A 35 -0.44 11.59 -18.44
C ALA A 35 0.41 10.33 -18.40
N VAL A 36 1.55 10.41 -17.72
CA VAL A 36 2.32 9.23 -17.38
C VAL A 36 1.33 8.34 -16.64
N GLU A 37 0.95 7.24 -17.28
CA GLU A 37 0.10 6.19 -16.71
C GLU A 37 0.89 5.49 -15.58
N THR A 38 1.26 6.22 -14.53
CA THR A 38 1.70 5.64 -13.26
C THR A 38 0.53 5.10 -12.44
N GLY A 39 -0.69 5.21 -12.95
CA GLY A 39 -1.87 4.53 -12.44
C GLY A 39 -2.21 3.35 -13.33
N GLY A 40 -1.26 2.44 -13.58
CA GLY A 40 -1.65 1.06 -13.86
C GLY A 40 -2.58 0.68 -12.74
N ALA A 41 -3.87 0.53 -13.07
CA ALA A 41 -4.91 0.21 -12.12
C ALA A 41 -4.35 -0.88 -11.21
N PHE A 42 -4.06 -0.52 -9.96
CA PHE A 42 -4.07 -1.50 -8.90
C PHE A 42 -5.52 -1.97 -8.96
N GLY A 43 -5.74 -3.02 -9.76
CA GLY A 43 -7.05 -3.57 -10.04
C GLY A 43 -7.72 -3.67 -8.70
N GLU A 44 -8.95 -3.18 -8.62
CA GLU A 44 -9.79 -3.33 -7.46
C GLU A 44 -9.41 -4.66 -6.81
N LEU A 45 -8.84 -4.59 -5.61
CA LEU A 45 -8.51 -5.78 -4.85
C LEU A 45 -9.73 -6.72 -4.99
N PRO A 46 -9.57 -8.05 -5.00
CA PRO A 46 -10.67 -9.01 -5.09
C PRO A 46 -11.64 -8.97 -3.88
N GLU A 47 -11.81 -7.80 -3.27
CA GLU A 47 -12.87 -7.30 -2.41
C GLU A 47 -14.26 -7.82 -2.76
N PRO A 48 -14.80 -7.79 -4.00
CA PRO A 48 -16.19 -8.19 -4.19
C PRO A 48 -16.40 -9.67 -3.87
N THR A 49 -15.45 -10.54 -4.22
CA THR A 49 -15.56 -11.98 -3.98
C THR A 49 -15.35 -12.33 -2.51
N LEU A 50 -14.37 -11.71 -1.84
CA LEU A 50 -14.12 -11.95 -0.42
C LEU A 50 -15.16 -11.28 0.50
N ARG A 51 -15.67 -10.10 0.15
CA ARG A 51 -16.83 -9.51 0.85
C ARG A 51 -18.09 -10.31 0.62
N LEU A 52 -18.32 -10.88 -0.57
CA LEU A 52 -19.43 -11.82 -0.76
C LEU A 52 -19.26 -13.08 0.10
N ALA A 53 -18.05 -13.65 0.13
CA ALA A 53 -17.76 -14.84 0.94
C ALA A 53 -17.88 -14.57 2.46
N LEU A 54 -17.43 -13.39 2.90
CA LEU A 54 -17.55 -12.94 4.31
C LEU A 54 -18.95 -12.46 4.67
N GLY A 55 -19.71 -11.92 3.72
CA GLY A 55 -21.11 -11.52 3.88
C GLY A 55 -22.10 -12.69 3.79
N ALA A 56 -21.67 -13.80 3.19
CA ALA A 56 -22.38 -15.08 3.23
C ALA A 56 -22.13 -15.86 4.54
N MET A 57 -21.15 -15.45 5.35
CA MET A 57 -21.09 -15.91 6.74
C MET A 57 -22.26 -15.24 7.47
N GLY A 58 -23.16 -16.04 8.04
CA GLY A 58 -24.48 -15.63 8.54
C GLY A 58 -24.48 -14.53 9.60
N GLU A 59 -25.64 -14.33 10.25
CA GLU A 59 -25.78 -13.26 11.25
C GLU A 59 -24.64 -13.26 12.28
N PRO A 60 -24.15 -12.07 12.67
CA PRO A 60 -23.03 -11.95 13.60
C PRO A 60 -23.36 -12.67 14.90
N VAL A 61 -22.59 -13.69 15.24
CA VAL A 61 -22.74 -14.41 16.50
C VAL A 61 -22.47 -13.43 17.64
N VAL A 62 -23.45 -13.22 18.51
CA VAL A 62 -23.28 -12.39 19.70
C VAL A 62 -22.57 -13.24 20.76
N LEU A 63 -21.30 -12.95 21.00
CA LEU A 63 -20.51 -13.61 22.04
C LEU A 63 -20.64 -12.87 23.37
N GLY A 64 -20.72 -13.63 24.45
CA GLY A 64 -20.53 -13.10 25.80
C GLY A 64 -19.08 -12.62 25.99
N ALA A 65 -18.87 -11.71 26.95
CA ALA A 65 -17.55 -11.10 27.18
C ALA A 65 -16.42 -12.11 27.44
N LYS A 66 -16.70 -13.27 28.04
CA LYS A 66 -15.71 -14.32 28.28
C LYS A 66 -15.31 -15.05 26.98
N GLU A 67 -16.28 -15.34 26.13
CA GLU A 67 -16.07 -15.99 24.83
C GLU A 67 -15.30 -15.04 23.90
N ALA A 68 -15.70 -13.77 23.85
CA ALA A 68 -15.03 -12.74 23.07
C ALA A 68 -13.53 -12.63 23.42
N ARG A 69 -13.19 -12.60 24.72
CA ARG A 69 -11.79 -12.60 25.18
C ARG A 69 -11.03 -13.88 24.80
N ALA A 70 -11.71 -15.03 24.79
CA ALA A 70 -11.11 -16.29 24.38
C ALA A 70 -10.81 -16.30 22.88
N VAL A 71 -11.74 -15.81 22.06
CA VAL A 71 -11.56 -15.61 20.62
C VAL A 71 -10.43 -14.63 20.33
N GLU A 72 -10.38 -13.50 21.03
CA GLU A 72 -9.29 -12.52 20.91
C GLU A 72 -7.93 -13.14 21.24
N ALA A 73 -7.86 -14.00 22.27
CA ALA A 73 -6.65 -14.74 22.60
C ALA A 73 -6.23 -15.71 21.48
N VAL A 74 -7.17 -16.36 20.78
CA VAL A 74 -6.89 -17.18 19.61
C VAL A 74 -6.29 -16.33 18.50
N VAL A 75 -6.94 -15.21 18.15
CA VAL A 75 -6.47 -14.27 17.12
C VAL A 75 -5.06 -13.77 17.43
N ALA A 76 -4.79 -13.37 18.68
CA ALA A 76 -3.48 -12.90 19.10
C ALA A 76 -2.39 -13.97 18.91
N LYS A 77 -2.69 -15.25 19.23
CA LYS A 77 -1.75 -16.37 19.05
C LYS A 77 -1.50 -16.72 17.59
N LEU A 78 -2.54 -16.67 16.77
CA LEU A 78 -2.43 -16.88 15.32
C LEU A 78 -1.55 -15.81 14.67
N ARG A 79 -1.66 -14.54 15.10
CA ARG A 79 -0.82 -13.44 14.60
C ARG A 79 0.67 -13.62 14.90
N THR A 80 1.01 -14.27 16.01
CA THR A 80 2.41 -14.54 16.37
C THR A 80 2.94 -15.85 15.79
N GLY A 81 2.13 -16.62 15.07
CA GLY A 81 2.47 -17.96 14.60
C GLY A 81 2.61 -19.01 15.72
N ASP A 82 2.02 -18.77 16.90
CA ASP A 82 2.04 -19.71 18.03
C ASP A 82 0.88 -20.71 17.88
N ASP A 83 1.03 -21.65 16.97
CA ASP A 83 -0.02 -22.64 16.64
C ASP A 83 -0.47 -23.45 17.85
N LYS A 84 0.48 -23.81 18.73
CA LYS A 84 0.19 -24.58 19.95
C LYS A 84 -0.62 -23.76 20.93
N GLY A 85 -0.24 -22.50 21.14
CA GLY A 85 -0.99 -21.56 21.96
C GLY A 85 -2.39 -21.29 21.40
N ALA A 86 -2.51 -21.11 20.08
CA ALA A 86 -3.77 -20.89 19.40
C ALA A 86 -4.73 -22.08 19.56
N ARG A 87 -4.24 -23.33 19.40
CA ARG A 87 -5.03 -24.55 19.66
C ARG A 87 -5.58 -24.59 21.08
N LYS A 88 -4.73 -24.32 22.08
CA LYS A 88 -5.15 -24.31 23.50
C LYS A 88 -6.19 -23.22 23.77
N ALA A 89 -5.98 -22.02 23.24
CA ALA A 89 -6.93 -20.91 23.36
C ALA A 89 -8.26 -21.26 22.69
N TRP A 90 -8.22 -21.95 21.54
CA TRP A 90 -9.41 -22.35 20.79
C TRP A 90 -10.24 -23.40 21.52
N THR A 91 -9.60 -24.45 22.06
CA THR A 91 -10.30 -25.45 22.87
C THR A 91 -11.06 -24.78 24.01
N ARG A 92 -10.42 -23.83 24.71
CA ARG A 92 -11.08 -23.05 25.76
C ARG A 92 -12.25 -22.20 25.25
N ALA A 93 -12.11 -21.58 24.07
CA ALA A 93 -13.18 -20.79 23.46
C ALA A 93 -14.40 -21.65 23.15
N VAL A 94 -14.20 -22.83 22.57
CA VAL A 94 -15.26 -23.80 22.26
C VAL A 94 -15.94 -24.32 23.54
N GLU A 95 -15.16 -24.67 24.56
CA GLU A 95 -15.69 -25.10 25.87
C GLU A 95 -16.56 -24.01 26.52
N LEU A 96 -16.11 -22.76 26.50
CA LEU A 96 -16.87 -21.62 27.01
C LEU A 96 -18.16 -21.40 26.22
N HIS A 97 -18.10 -21.54 24.90
CA HIS A 97 -19.25 -21.40 24.02
C HIS A 97 -20.33 -22.44 24.30
N HIS A 98 -19.91 -23.70 24.43
CA HIS A 98 -20.82 -24.77 24.80
C HIS A 98 -21.39 -24.58 26.21
N ALA A 99 -20.57 -24.17 27.18
CA ALA A 99 -21.00 -23.95 28.56
C ALA A 99 -22.01 -22.80 28.70
N ALA A 100 -21.96 -21.81 27.80
CA ALA A 100 -22.91 -20.70 27.75
C ALA A 100 -24.31 -21.11 27.24
N GLY A 101 -24.55 -22.40 26.96
CA GLY A 101 -25.78 -22.86 26.34
C GLY A 101 -25.85 -22.50 24.85
N GLY A 102 -24.75 -22.01 24.29
CA GLY A 102 -24.56 -21.91 22.85
C GLY A 102 -24.63 -23.31 22.27
N ARG A 103 -25.80 -23.72 21.80
CA ARG A 103 -25.93 -24.74 20.74
C ARG A 103 -25.40 -24.21 19.40
N GLY A 104 -24.58 -23.17 19.46
CA GLY A 104 -24.19 -22.34 18.34
C GLY A 104 -23.30 -23.13 17.41
N ASP A 105 -23.55 -22.88 16.13
CA ASP A 105 -22.80 -23.41 15.02
C ASP A 105 -21.30 -23.08 15.20
N VAL A 106 -20.49 -24.09 15.49
CA VAL A 106 -19.04 -23.92 15.61
C VAL A 106 -18.45 -23.37 14.30
N ALA A 107 -19.08 -23.63 13.15
CA ALA A 107 -18.66 -23.02 11.90
C ALA A 107 -18.79 -21.50 11.94
N ALA A 108 -19.80 -20.95 12.62
CA ALA A 108 -19.97 -19.52 12.80
C ALA A 108 -18.88 -18.92 13.72
N LEU A 109 -18.48 -19.64 14.78
CA LEU A 109 -17.35 -19.23 15.64
C LEU A 109 -16.02 -19.23 14.87
N VAL A 110 -15.79 -20.26 14.05
CA VAL A 110 -14.62 -20.34 13.16
C VAL A 110 -14.64 -19.19 12.15
N GLY A 111 -15.78 -18.94 11.52
CA GLY A 111 -15.97 -17.83 10.59
C GLY A 111 -15.64 -16.47 11.22
N MET A 112 -16.03 -16.26 12.47
CA MET A 112 -15.69 -15.04 13.22
C MET A 112 -14.18 -14.88 13.43
N VAL A 113 -13.47 -15.93 13.87
CA VAL A 113 -12.01 -15.88 14.05
C VAL A 113 -11.33 -15.54 12.73
N ILE A 114 -11.71 -16.21 11.65
CA ILE A 114 -11.14 -16.00 10.30
C ILE A 114 -11.40 -14.56 9.84
N ARG A 115 -12.62 -14.07 10.01
CA ARG A 115 -13.02 -12.70 9.67
C ARG A 115 -12.19 -11.67 10.44
N GLU A 116 -12.00 -11.86 11.74
CA GLU A 116 -11.25 -10.92 12.59
C GLU A 116 -9.77 -10.86 12.21
N VAL A 117 -9.14 -12.03 11.97
CA VAL A 117 -7.76 -12.07 11.48
C VAL A 117 -7.64 -11.34 10.14
N TYR A 118 -8.56 -11.62 9.20
CA TYR A 118 -8.55 -11.00 7.88
C TYR A 118 -8.74 -9.48 7.93
N LEU A 119 -9.73 -8.98 8.68
CA LEU A 119 -10.02 -7.55 8.76
C LEU A 119 -8.84 -6.75 9.30
N SER A 120 -8.12 -7.29 10.28
CA SER A 120 -6.94 -6.63 10.82
C SER A 120 -5.80 -6.51 9.80
N ASP A 121 -5.60 -7.52 8.95
CA ASP A 121 -4.60 -7.49 7.90
C ASP A 121 -4.99 -6.47 6.81
N VAL A 122 -6.27 -6.40 6.45
CA VAL A 122 -6.80 -5.43 5.48
C VAL A 122 -6.59 -3.99 5.94
N GLU A 123 -6.80 -3.68 7.22
CA GLU A 123 -6.54 -2.34 7.74
C GLU A 123 -5.05 -1.95 7.59
N SER A 124 -4.15 -2.88 7.89
CA SER A 124 -2.71 -2.67 7.72
C SER A 124 -2.32 -2.42 6.26
N LEU A 125 -2.96 -3.12 5.32
CA LEU A 125 -2.77 -2.93 3.88
C LEU A 125 -3.28 -1.57 3.41
N ARG A 126 -4.44 -1.15 3.91
CA ARG A 126 -5.03 0.16 3.59
C ARG A 126 -4.07 1.28 3.99
N GLN A 127 -3.50 1.21 5.19
CA GLN A 127 -2.53 2.20 5.66
C GLN A 127 -1.25 2.23 4.81
N ARG A 128 -0.76 1.06 4.38
CA ARG A 128 0.41 0.96 3.47
C ARG A 128 0.10 1.52 2.08
N ALA A 129 -1.09 1.25 1.54
CA ALA A 129 -1.54 1.80 0.27
C ALA A 129 -1.67 3.34 0.33
N GLU A 130 -2.24 3.88 1.41
CA GLU A 130 -2.27 5.33 1.65
C GLU A 130 -0.86 5.94 1.70
N LYS A 131 0.09 5.25 2.35
CA LYS A 131 1.49 5.69 2.43
C LYS A 131 2.15 5.73 1.04
N VAL A 132 1.94 4.70 0.22
CA VAL A 132 2.43 4.69 -1.17
C VAL A 132 1.83 5.83 -1.99
N ALA A 133 0.51 6.04 -1.87
CA ALA A 133 -0.17 7.13 -2.57
C ALA A 133 0.37 8.51 -2.15
N PHE A 134 0.60 8.72 -0.84
CA PHE A 134 1.17 9.94 -0.29
C PHE A 134 2.55 10.27 -0.89
N TYR A 135 3.50 9.31 -0.88
CA TYR A 135 4.84 9.58 -1.40
C TYR A 135 4.85 9.75 -2.92
N ASN A 136 3.97 9.06 -3.64
CA ASN A 136 3.80 9.26 -5.08
C ASN A 136 3.24 10.64 -5.41
N GLU A 137 2.25 11.13 -4.64
CA GLU A 137 1.73 12.49 -4.76
C GLU A 137 2.84 13.51 -4.46
N LEU A 138 3.55 13.36 -3.34
CA LEU A 138 4.67 14.22 -2.95
C LEU A 138 5.75 14.31 -4.03
N ARG A 139 6.14 13.16 -4.59
CA ARG A 139 7.12 13.08 -5.67
C ARG A 139 6.65 13.78 -6.94
N ARG A 140 5.36 13.67 -7.28
CA ARG A 140 4.79 14.38 -8.44
C ARG A 140 4.87 15.89 -8.24
N GLU A 141 4.39 16.37 -7.11
CA GLU A 141 4.36 17.80 -6.79
C GLU A 141 5.77 18.41 -6.77
N LEU A 142 6.75 17.73 -6.15
CA LEU A 142 8.14 18.20 -6.17
C LEU A 142 8.74 18.27 -7.58
N ARG A 143 8.41 17.33 -8.47
CA ARG A 143 8.87 17.40 -9.87
C ARG A 143 8.22 18.55 -10.63
N ASP A 144 6.93 18.76 -10.42
CA ASP A 144 6.18 19.85 -11.07
C ASP A 144 6.76 21.21 -10.64
N GLU A 145 7.08 21.38 -9.36
CA GLU A 145 7.70 22.58 -8.80
C GLU A 145 9.12 22.81 -9.30
N LEU A 146 9.95 21.76 -9.35
CA LEU A 146 11.29 21.81 -9.94
C LEU A 146 11.23 22.25 -11.40
N GLN A 147 10.30 21.70 -12.18
CA GLN A 147 10.13 22.06 -13.59
C GLN A 147 9.65 23.50 -13.74
N ALA A 148 8.61 23.91 -13.01
CA ALA A 148 8.07 25.26 -13.04
C ALA A 148 9.13 26.32 -12.69
N THR A 149 10.01 26.00 -11.73
CA THR A 149 11.09 26.91 -11.31
C THR A 149 12.18 27.01 -12.37
N ARG A 150 12.57 25.90 -12.98
CA ARG A 150 13.53 25.90 -14.09
C ARG A 150 12.99 26.70 -15.29
N ASP A 151 11.72 26.54 -15.62
CA ASP A 151 11.07 27.27 -16.71
C ASP A 151 11.01 28.78 -16.41
N ALA A 152 10.64 29.16 -15.18
CA ALA A 152 10.59 30.55 -14.75
C ALA A 152 11.99 31.20 -14.71
N MET A 153 13.02 30.47 -14.28
CA MET A 153 14.40 30.91 -14.35
C MET A 153 14.88 31.13 -15.77
N ALA A 154 14.58 30.21 -16.68
CA ALA A 154 14.94 30.33 -18.09
C ALA A 154 14.30 31.57 -18.73
N LEU A 155 13.04 31.86 -18.39
CA LEU A 155 12.34 33.06 -18.85
C LEU A 155 12.98 34.33 -18.28
N ALA A 156 13.22 34.37 -16.96
CA ALA A 156 13.86 35.52 -16.31
C ALA A 156 15.25 35.82 -16.89
N GLN A 157 16.03 34.78 -17.20
CA GLN A 157 17.33 34.90 -17.87
C GLN A 157 17.20 35.47 -19.29
N ALA A 158 16.19 35.04 -20.05
CA ALA A 158 15.95 35.53 -21.40
C ALA A 158 15.51 37.01 -21.40
N GLU A 159 14.76 37.44 -20.39
CA GLU A 159 14.26 38.81 -20.24
C GLU A 159 15.28 39.74 -19.54
N GLY A 160 16.35 39.20 -18.96
CA GLY A 160 17.33 39.97 -18.19
C GLY A 160 16.76 40.53 -16.88
N VAL A 161 15.79 39.84 -16.28
CA VAL A 161 15.15 40.24 -15.01
C VAL A 161 15.76 39.46 -13.85
N ASP A 162 16.23 40.17 -12.82
CA ASP A 162 16.90 39.56 -11.67
C ASP A 162 15.95 38.87 -10.67
N ALA A 163 14.66 39.24 -10.69
CA ALA A 163 13.64 38.74 -9.77
C ALA A 163 12.38 38.26 -10.52
N PHE A 164 11.87 37.10 -10.15
CA PHE A 164 10.68 36.50 -10.75
C PHE A 164 9.83 35.82 -9.67
N THR A 165 8.55 35.61 -9.98
CA THR A 165 7.60 34.98 -9.05
C THR A 165 7.37 33.53 -9.45
N VAL A 166 7.56 32.63 -8.49
CA VAL A 166 7.25 31.21 -8.64
C VAL A 166 6.19 30.83 -7.62
N THR A 167 5.29 29.93 -8.00
CA THR A 167 4.40 29.29 -7.02
C THR A 167 5.23 28.22 -6.32
N THR A 168 5.43 28.35 -5.02
CA THR A 168 6.10 27.37 -4.16
C THR A 168 5.04 26.50 -3.48
N VAL A 169 5.19 25.19 -3.54
CA VAL A 169 4.37 24.26 -2.75
C VAL A 169 5.03 23.99 -1.40
N LEU A 170 4.29 24.23 -0.31
CA LEU A 170 4.64 23.71 1.00
C LEU A 170 4.17 22.26 1.11
N VAL A 171 5.12 21.36 1.26
CA VAL A 171 4.88 19.91 1.34
C VAL A 171 5.13 19.37 2.75
N ARG A 172 4.40 18.31 3.12
CA ARG A 172 4.76 17.48 4.28
C ARG A 172 5.73 16.40 3.83
N THR A 173 6.84 16.27 4.56
CA THR A 173 7.79 15.17 4.36
C THR A 173 7.34 13.89 5.04
N GLU A 174 6.64 14.00 6.18
CA GLU A 174 6.18 12.85 6.95
C GLU A 174 4.77 12.40 6.57
N PHE A 175 4.62 11.10 6.31
CA PHE A 175 3.32 10.47 6.15
C PHE A 175 2.53 10.46 7.46
N LYS A 176 1.27 10.90 7.39
CA LYS A 176 0.26 10.72 8.44
C LYS A 176 -1.03 10.22 7.79
N ALA A 177 -1.59 9.12 8.29
CA ALA A 177 -2.81 8.52 7.75
C ALA A 177 -3.94 9.56 7.62
N GLY A 178 -4.65 9.54 6.49
CA GLY A 178 -5.72 10.50 6.17
C GLY A 178 -5.28 11.95 5.90
N ARG A 179 -3.98 12.26 5.84
CA ARG A 179 -3.46 13.60 5.48
C ARG A 179 -2.91 13.61 4.05
N LYS A 180 -3.12 14.72 3.35
CA LYS A 180 -2.54 14.97 2.01
C LYS A 180 -1.07 15.38 2.11
N ALA A 181 -0.30 15.11 1.05
CA ALA A 181 1.10 15.52 0.95
C ALA A 181 1.28 17.03 0.85
N VAL A 182 0.36 17.70 0.13
CA VAL A 182 0.40 19.15 -0.09
C VAL A 182 -0.35 19.89 1.02
N LEU A 183 0.30 20.89 1.62
CA LEU A 183 -0.31 21.80 2.59
C LEU A 183 -0.95 22.98 1.90
N THR A 184 -0.11 23.79 1.24
CA THR A 184 -0.48 25.09 0.68
C THR A 184 0.39 25.36 -0.53
N ARG A 185 -0.12 26.13 -1.48
CA ARG A 185 0.65 26.71 -2.59
C ARG A 185 0.71 28.21 -2.39
N GLU A 186 1.91 28.75 -2.27
CA GLU A 186 2.14 30.18 -2.03
C GLU A 186 2.95 30.76 -3.17
N ARG A 187 2.63 31.98 -3.61
CA ARG A 187 3.47 32.67 -4.59
C ARG A 187 4.59 33.38 -3.85
N SER A 188 5.83 33.11 -4.26
CA SER A 188 7.02 33.71 -3.67
C SER A 188 7.89 34.29 -4.77
N SER A 189 8.40 35.50 -4.54
CA SER A 189 9.37 36.14 -5.43
C SER A 189 10.77 35.72 -5.02
N PHE A 190 11.57 35.25 -5.98
CA PHE A 190 12.96 34.84 -5.77
C PHE A 190 13.88 35.61 -6.69
N SER A 191 15.11 35.85 -6.23
CA SER A 191 16.21 36.17 -7.14
C SER A 191 16.74 34.92 -7.84
N LEU A 192 17.43 35.09 -8.96
CA LEU A 192 18.03 33.98 -9.71
C LEU A 192 18.97 33.13 -8.84
N ALA A 193 19.80 33.75 -8.00
CA ALA A 193 20.69 33.05 -7.07
C ALA A 193 19.91 32.28 -5.98
N GLN A 194 18.85 32.87 -5.44
CA GLN A 194 18.00 32.20 -4.44
C GLN A 194 17.28 31.00 -5.05
N ALA A 195 16.79 31.13 -6.29
CA ALA A 195 16.13 30.04 -6.99
C ALA A 195 17.05 28.85 -7.25
N GLN A 196 18.33 29.08 -7.58
CA GLN A 196 19.32 28.00 -7.72
C GLN A 196 19.52 27.23 -6.42
N VAL A 197 19.63 27.93 -5.29
CA VAL A 197 19.76 27.29 -3.97
C VAL A 197 18.51 26.49 -3.62
N MET A 198 17.32 27.02 -3.93
CA MET A 198 16.05 26.31 -3.72
C MET A 198 15.91 25.08 -4.62
N LEU A 199 16.34 25.16 -5.88
CA LEU A 199 16.38 24.01 -6.79
C LEU A 199 17.20 22.86 -6.21
N GLY A 200 18.41 23.14 -5.71
CA GLY A 200 19.25 22.12 -5.09
C GLY A 200 18.56 21.46 -3.89
N LYS A 201 17.92 22.26 -3.02
CA LYS A 201 17.15 21.72 -1.87
C LYS A 201 15.98 20.85 -2.31
N TRP A 202 15.25 21.22 -3.35
CA TRP A 202 14.14 20.41 -3.86
C TRP A 202 14.62 19.15 -4.58
N GLU A 203 15.78 19.18 -5.23
CA GLU A 203 16.42 17.98 -5.81
C GLU A 203 16.80 16.99 -4.71
N ASP A 204 17.41 17.47 -3.63
CA ASP A 204 17.75 16.65 -2.45
C ASP A 204 16.48 16.05 -1.80
N GLN A 205 15.43 16.87 -1.64
CA GLN A 205 14.14 16.40 -1.13
C GLN A 205 13.50 15.37 -2.06
N LEU A 206 13.55 15.60 -3.38
CA LEU A 206 13.00 14.66 -4.36
C LEU A 206 13.75 13.32 -4.34
N ALA A 207 15.07 13.33 -4.15
CA ALA A 207 15.88 12.13 -3.99
C ALA A 207 15.45 11.35 -2.73
N SER A 208 15.39 12.03 -1.57
CA SER A 208 14.95 11.43 -0.31
C SER A 208 13.52 10.86 -0.38
N VAL A 209 12.56 11.60 -0.93
CA VAL A 209 11.19 11.13 -1.15
C VAL A 209 11.15 9.94 -2.12
N GLY A 210 12.07 9.89 -3.07
CA GLY A 210 12.23 8.77 -3.99
C GLY A 210 12.58 7.47 -3.26
N GLU A 211 13.51 7.52 -2.30
CA GLU A 211 13.89 6.39 -1.46
C GLU A 211 12.73 5.93 -0.56
N ASP A 212 12.04 6.88 0.08
CA ASP A 212 10.86 6.59 0.91
C ASP A 212 9.72 5.95 0.11
N ALA A 213 9.48 6.42 -1.11
CA ALA A 213 8.48 5.84 -2.02
C ALA A 213 8.85 4.40 -2.41
N GLN A 214 10.12 4.12 -2.66
CA GLN A 214 10.59 2.76 -2.95
C GLN A 214 10.39 1.85 -1.75
N LEU A 215 10.78 2.30 -0.55
CA LEU A 215 10.62 1.55 0.68
C LEU A 215 9.13 1.27 0.97
N ALA A 216 8.25 2.27 0.81
CA ALA A 216 6.82 2.11 0.99
C ALA A 216 6.22 1.08 0.01
N ASN A 217 6.70 1.03 -1.23
CA ASN A 217 6.28 0.03 -2.21
C ASN A 217 6.74 -1.39 -1.82
N ILE A 218 7.99 -1.54 -1.39
CA ILE A 218 8.52 -2.82 -0.89
C ILE A 218 7.70 -3.30 0.32
N ASP A 219 7.41 -2.39 1.25
CA ASP A 219 6.56 -2.67 2.42
C ASP A 219 5.16 -3.13 2.02
N MET A 220 4.54 -2.49 1.02
CA MET A 220 3.22 -2.88 0.53
C MET A 220 3.25 -4.27 -0.11
N GLN A 221 4.25 -4.58 -0.94
CA GLN A 221 4.42 -5.90 -1.56
C GLN A 221 4.63 -7.00 -0.51
N ASN A 222 5.51 -6.74 0.48
CA ASN A 222 5.74 -7.66 1.59
C ASN A 222 4.46 -7.92 2.40
N ALA A 223 3.63 -6.90 2.60
CA ALA A 223 2.34 -7.07 3.29
C ALA A 223 1.33 -7.87 2.45
N LEU A 224 1.28 -7.67 1.14
CA LEU A 224 0.42 -8.46 0.25
C LEU A 224 0.83 -9.93 0.23
N GLN A 225 2.13 -10.22 0.16
CA GLN A 225 2.64 -11.59 0.27
C GLN A 225 2.28 -12.22 1.61
N LYS A 226 2.45 -11.47 2.72
CA LYS A 226 2.02 -11.93 4.05
C LYS A 226 0.52 -12.18 4.11
N GLN A 227 -0.32 -11.33 3.53
CA GLN A 227 -1.76 -11.54 3.48
C GLN A 227 -2.12 -12.84 2.74
N GLN A 228 -1.47 -13.12 1.61
CA GLN A 228 -1.67 -14.37 0.88
C GLN A 228 -1.25 -15.58 1.72
N GLN A 229 -0.12 -15.49 2.43
CA GLN A 229 0.32 -16.51 3.36
C GLN A 229 -0.68 -16.69 4.52
N THR A 230 -1.19 -15.60 5.08
CA THR A 230 -2.24 -15.63 6.13
C THR A 230 -3.48 -16.33 5.61
N LEU A 231 -3.94 -16.05 4.39
CA LEU A 231 -5.12 -16.71 3.81
C LEU A 231 -4.92 -18.23 3.68
N GLN A 232 -3.73 -18.67 3.24
CA GLN A 232 -3.40 -20.09 3.19
C GLN A 232 -3.36 -20.72 4.59
N MET A 233 -2.77 -20.01 5.55
CA MET A 233 -2.71 -20.44 6.95
C MET A 233 -4.11 -20.51 7.57
N LEU A 234 -4.98 -19.54 7.30
CA LEU A 234 -6.38 -19.50 7.74
C LEU A 234 -7.17 -20.68 7.17
N SER A 235 -6.90 -21.09 5.94
CA SER A 235 -7.49 -22.31 5.39
C SER A 235 -7.10 -23.56 6.20
N ASN A 236 -5.81 -23.70 6.51
CA ASN A 236 -5.31 -24.82 7.33
C ASN A 236 -5.87 -24.77 8.77
N ILE A 237 -5.94 -23.57 9.34
CA ILE A 237 -6.51 -23.33 10.67
C ILE A 237 -7.99 -23.66 10.66
N SER A 238 -8.78 -23.17 9.70
CA SER A 238 -10.21 -23.44 9.59
C SER A 238 -10.49 -24.93 9.65
N LYS A 239 -9.74 -25.72 8.88
CA LYS A 239 -9.83 -27.18 8.92
C LYS A 239 -9.49 -27.73 10.30
N MET A 240 -8.37 -27.31 10.89
CA MET A 240 -7.95 -27.73 12.22
C MET A 240 -8.96 -27.38 13.32
N LEU A 241 -9.51 -26.16 13.30
CA LEU A 241 -10.49 -25.68 14.28
C LEU A 241 -11.79 -26.48 14.15
N HIS A 242 -12.21 -26.77 12.91
CA HIS A 242 -13.35 -27.63 12.62
C HIS A 242 -13.14 -29.06 13.12
N ASP A 243 -12.01 -29.70 12.76
CA ASP A 243 -11.67 -31.06 13.20
C ASP A 243 -11.60 -31.16 14.74
N THR A 244 -11.02 -30.15 15.39
CA THR A 244 -10.93 -30.06 16.85
C THR A 244 -12.33 -29.91 17.46
N ALA A 245 -13.17 -29.06 16.89
CA ALA A 245 -14.54 -28.86 17.35
C ALA A 245 -15.38 -30.13 17.23
N MET A 246 -15.28 -30.84 16.10
CA MET A 246 -15.97 -32.12 15.92
C MET A 246 -15.52 -33.14 16.97
N THR A 247 -14.21 -33.21 17.23
CA THR A 247 -13.67 -34.09 18.28
C THR A 247 -14.24 -33.76 19.66
N VAL A 248 -14.31 -32.47 20.02
CA VAL A 248 -14.89 -32.02 21.30
C VAL A 248 -16.38 -32.35 21.36
N ILE A 249 -17.14 -32.04 20.32
CA ILE A 249 -18.58 -32.33 20.24
C ILE A 249 -18.85 -33.81 20.42
N CYS A 250 -18.15 -34.68 19.67
CA CYS A 250 -18.36 -36.12 19.77
C CYS A 250 -18.00 -36.66 21.17
N LYS A 251 -16.95 -36.12 21.80
CA LYS A 251 -16.59 -36.46 23.18
C LYS A 251 -17.67 -36.03 24.17
N MET A 252 -18.30 -34.87 23.97
CA MET A 252 -19.39 -34.38 24.81
C MET A 252 -20.71 -35.13 24.60
N ALA A 253 -20.97 -35.58 23.36
CA ALA A 253 -22.14 -36.38 23.01
C ALA A 253 -22.02 -37.86 23.43
N GLY A 254 -20.82 -38.32 23.82
CA GLY A 254 -20.56 -39.72 24.17
C GLY A 254 -20.54 -40.67 22.96
N THR A 255 -20.34 -40.13 21.75
CA THR A 255 -20.37 -40.89 20.48
C THR A 255 -18.98 -41.14 19.89
N CYS A 256 -17.92 -40.90 20.68
CA CYS A 256 -16.52 -41.02 20.29
C CYS A 256 -15.80 -42.13 21.06
#